data_AF-A0A7G1IPU2-F1
#
_entry.id   AF-A0A7G1IPU2-F1
#
_cell.length_a   1.000
_cell.length_b   1.000
_cell.length_c   1.000
_cell.angle_alpha   90.00
_cell.angle_beta   90.00
_cell.angle_gamma   90.00
#
_symmetry.space_group_name_H-M   'P 1'
#
loop_
_entity.id
_entity.type
_entity.pdbx_description
1 polymer ?
#
loop_
_entity_poly.entity_id
_entity_poly.type
_entity_poly.pdbx_seq_one_letter_code
_entity_poly.pdbx_strand_id
1 'polypeptide(L)'
;MIDRREGDGRAWKCTLCYDRLHDGLEPACAKACPTDSIQFGPLDELRERAARRVEQLHERGVTGARLYGHDPDDGVGGDGAFFLLLDQPEVYGLPPDPVVPTRDLPAMWRYAGMAASALVAAAVSAFVGSRL
;
A
#
# COMPACT_ATOMS: atom_id res chain seq x y z
N MET A 1 6.84 9.36 1.90
CA MET A 1 7.35 10.60 1.27
C MET A 1 7.73 10.31 -0.17
N ILE A 2 7.05 10.97 -1.10
CA ILE A 2 7.49 11.10 -2.49
C ILE A 2 7.75 12.60 -2.65
N ASP A 3 9.01 13.00 -2.61
CA ASP A 3 9.39 14.42 -2.71
C ASP A 3 9.84 14.76 -4.12
N ARG A 4 9.65 16.02 -4.50
CA ARG A 4 10.09 16.54 -5.79
C ARG A 4 11.41 17.28 -5.63
N ARG A 5 12.44 16.89 -6.38
CA ARG A 5 13.72 17.58 -6.42
C ARG A 5 13.56 18.94 -7.10
N GLU A 6 13.91 20.02 -6.41
CA GLU A 6 13.66 21.40 -6.89
C GLU A 6 14.37 21.74 -8.21
N GLY A 7 15.61 21.26 -8.40
CA GLY A 7 16.41 21.64 -9.56
C GLY A 7 16.05 20.96 -10.89
N ASP A 8 15.31 19.85 -10.87
CA ASP A 8 15.01 19.09 -12.10
C ASP A 8 13.59 18.49 -12.13
N GLY A 9 12.79 18.69 -11.09
CA GLY A 9 11.40 18.23 -11.02
C GLY A 9 11.21 16.72 -10.87
N ARG A 10 12.29 15.92 -10.73
CA ARG A 10 12.15 14.46 -10.57
C ARG A 10 11.60 14.12 -9.19
N ALA A 11 10.83 13.03 -9.12
CA ALA A 11 10.33 12.47 -7.88
C ALA A 11 11.36 11.52 -7.25
N TRP A 12 11.50 11.57 -5.93
CA TRP A 12 12.41 10.73 -5.15
C TRP A 12 11.67 10.15 -3.95
N LYS A 13 12.01 8.91 -3.61
CA LYS A 13 11.44 8.19 -2.47
C LYS A 13 12.46 7.20 -1.93
N CYS A 14 12.14 6.56 -0.80
CA CYS A 14 12.89 5.42 -0.31
C CYS A 14 13.10 4.36 -1.42
N THR A 15 14.34 3.94 -1.59
CA THR A 15 14.79 2.90 -2.53
C THR A 15 15.06 1.57 -1.84
N LEU A 16 14.72 1.45 -0.55
CA LEU A 16 15.10 0.34 0.31
C LEU A 16 16.61 0.09 0.31
N CYS A 17 17.42 1.16 0.17
CA CYS A 17 18.87 1.08 0.04
C CYS A 17 19.31 0.06 -1.03
N TYR A 18 18.67 0.07 -2.20
CA TYR A 18 18.97 -0.82 -3.32
C TYR A 18 20.47 -1.01 -3.61
N ASP A 19 21.23 0.08 -3.54
CA ASP A 19 22.68 0.11 -3.68
C ASP A 19 23.39 -0.77 -2.63
N ARG A 20 22.98 -0.68 -1.36
CA ARG A 20 23.53 -1.50 -0.27
C ARG A 20 23.09 -2.95 -0.35
N LEU A 21 21.82 -3.17 -0.69
CA LEU A 21 21.28 -4.52 -0.84
C LEU A 21 21.99 -5.29 -1.95
N HIS A 22 22.38 -4.61 -3.03
CA HIS A 22 23.17 -5.21 -4.11
C HIS A 22 24.50 -5.80 -3.61
N ASP A 23 25.12 -5.14 -2.63
CA ASP A 23 26.37 -5.59 -2.01
C ASP A 23 26.15 -6.51 -0.80
N GLY A 24 24.92 -6.98 -0.57
CA GLY A 24 24.57 -7.85 0.56
C GLY A 24 24.59 -7.15 1.91
N LEU A 25 24.52 -5.81 1.92
CA LEU A 25 24.51 -5.00 3.13
C LEU A 25 23.08 -4.64 3.55
N GLU A 26 22.84 -4.61 4.85
CA GLU A 26 21.58 -4.15 5.43
C GLU A 26 21.29 -2.67 5.10
N PRO A 27 20.01 -2.25 4.94
CA PRO A 27 19.63 -0.86 4.78
C PRO A 27 20.21 0.05 5.87
N ALA A 28 20.61 1.26 5.48
CA ALA A 28 21.32 2.18 6.37
C ALA A 28 20.49 2.56 7.61
N CYS A 29 19.18 2.77 7.45
CA CYS A 29 18.28 3.12 8.55
C CYS A 29 18.11 1.99 9.57
N ALA A 30 18.01 0.74 9.11
CA ALA A 30 17.93 -0.43 9.98
C ALA A 30 19.27 -0.62 10.72
N LYS A 31 20.39 -0.59 9.99
CA LYS A 31 21.73 -0.73 10.56
C LYS A 31 22.07 0.33 11.61
N ALA A 32 21.61 1.56 11.42
CA ALA A 32 21.90 2.68 12.30
C ALA A 32 21.01 2.73 13.54
N CYS A 33 19.91 1.96 13.60
CA CYS A 33 18.94 2.05 14.69
C CYS A 33 19.52 1.49 16.00
N PRO A 34 19.76 2.31 17.03
CA PRO A 34 20.42 1.85 18.25
C PRO A 34 19.50 0.97 19.12
N THR A 35 18.19 1.11 18.97
CA THR A 35 17.16 0.42 19.75
C THR A 35 16.55 -0.77 19.01
N ASP A 36 17.04 -1.08 17.80
CA ASP A 36 16.50 -2.14 16.95
C ASP A 36 14.99 -2.00 16.67
N SER A 37 14.55 -0.74 16.57
CA SER A 37 13.15 -0.38 16.25
C SER A 37 12.84 -0.48 14.77
N ILE A 38 13.87 -0.46 13.91
CA ILE A 38 13.77 -0.74 12.48
C ILE A 38 14.50 -2.05 12.27
N GLN A 39 13.80 -3.06 11.78
CA GLN A 39 14.34 -4.39 11.53
C GLN A 39 14.16 -4.76 10.08
N PHE A 40 15.16 -5.44 9.51
CA PHE A 40 15.20 -5.81 8.11
C PHE A 40 15.44 -7.32 7.96
N GLY A 41 14.71 -7.95 7.04
CA GLY A 41 14.78 -9.39 6.82
C GLY A 41 13.64 -9.91 5.94
N PRO A 42 13.48 -11.24 5.84
CA PRO A 42 12.36 -11.86 5.15
C PRO A 42 11.02 -11.40 5.73
N LEU A 43 10.08 -11.02 4.86
CA LEU A 43 8.83 -10.37 5.29
C LEU A 43 7.97 -11.26 6.20
N ASP A 44 7.94 -12.57 5.95
CA ASP A 44 7.14 -13.51 6.74
C ASP A 44 7.70 -13.68 8.16
N GLU A 45 9.02 -13.73 8.31
CA GLU A 45 9.68 -13.77 9.63
C GLU A 45 9.43 -12.49 10.42
N LEU A 46 9.47 -11.33 9.74
CA LEU A 46 9.19 -10.04 10.35
C LEU A 46 7.73 -9.96 10.81
N ARG A 47 6.77 -10.42 10.00
CA ARG A 47 5.34 -10.48 10.34
C ARG A 47 5.11 -11.32 11.59
N GLU A 48 5.69 -12.51 11.65
CA GLU A 48 5.57 -13.41 12.80
C GLU A 48 6.17 -12.79 14.08
N ARG A 49 7.35 -12.17 13.95
CA ARG A 49 7.99 -11.46 15.07
C ARG A 49 7.16 -10.28 15.55
N ALA A 50 6.59 -9.50 14.63
CA ALA A 50 5.78 -8.35 14.96
C ALA A 50 4.46 -8.75 15.64
N ALA A 51 3.83 -9.84 15.21
CA ALA A 51 2.63 -10.39 15.85
C ALA A 51 2.91 -10.75 17.31
N ARG A 52 3.98 -11.51 17.59
CA ARG A 52 4.44 -11.79 18.96
C ARG A 52 4.71 -10.52 19.77
N ARG A 53 5.26 -9.49 19.12
CA ARG A 53 5.56 -8.23 19.80
C ARG A 53 4.29 -7.48 20.21
N VAL A 54 3.24 -7.53 19.39
CA VAL A 54 1.93 -6.97 19.73
C VAL A 54 1.32 -7.70 20.93
N GLU A 55 1.35 -9.04 20.93
CA GLU A 55 0.88 -9.86 22.05
C GLU A 55 1.57 -9.47 23.37
N GLN A 56 2.91 -9.39 23.37
CA GLN A 56 3.69 -8.95 24.53
C GLN A 56 3.32 -7.54 25.01
N LEU A 57 2.96 -6.64 24.10
CA LEU A 57 2.56 -5.28 24.46
C LEU A 57 1.16 -5.26 25.07
N HIS A 58 0.24 -6.07 24.55
CA HIS A 58 -1.09 -6.25 25.12
C HIS A 58 -1.02 -6.85 26.52
N GLU A 59 -0.17 -7.85 26.76
CA GLU A 59 0.09 -8.42 28.10
C GLU A 59 0.62 -7.37 29.09
N ARG A 60 1.35 -6.38 28.60
CA ARG A 60 1.88 -5.26 29.39
C ARG A 60 0.89 -4.11 29.56
N GLY A 61 -0.35 -4.27 29.11
CA GLY A 61 -1.42 -3.28 29.24
C GLY A 61 -1.48 -2.24 28.11
N VAL A 62 -0.65 -2.36 27.07
CA VAL A 62 -0.65 -1.44 25.91
C VAL A 62 -1.67 -1.93 24.88
N THR A 63 -2.96 -1.84 25.21
CA THR A 63 -4.05 -2.44 24.41
C THR A 63 -4.27 -1.78 23.04
N GLY A 64 -3.74 -0.57 22.83
CA GLY A 64 -3.80 0.12 21.53
C GLY A 64 -2.87 -0.44 20.46
N ALA A 65 -1.92 -1.31 20.85
CA ALA A 65 -0.89 -1.82 19.95
C ALA A 65 -1.49 -2.62 18.77
N ARG A 66 -1.02 -2.35 17.55
CA ARG A 66 -1.53 -2.97 16.32
C ARG A 66 -0.47 -2.99 15.22
N LEU A 67 -0.64 -3.88 14.25
CA LEU A 67 0.16 -3.89 13.03
C LEU A 67 -0.54 -3.12 11.92
N TYR A 68 0.21 -2.33 11.15
CA TYR A 68 -0.27 -1.50 10.05
C TYR A 68 0.51 -1.81 8.77
N GLY A 69 -0.19 -2.08 7.66
CA GLY A 69 0.41 -2.43 6.36
C GLY A 69 0.97 -3.86 6.27
N HIS A 70 0.75 -4.69 7.29
CA HIS A 70 1.35 -6.03 7.34
C HIS A 70 0.55 -7.10 6.56
N ASP A 71 -0.74 -6.88 6.33
CA ASP A 71 -1.69 -7.86 5.83
C ASP A 71 -1.63 -7.93 4.29
N PRO A 72 -1.26 -9.08 3.69
CA PRO A 72 -1.21 -9.22 2.24
C PRO A 72 -2.59 -9.13 1.56
N ASP A 73 -3.68 -9.29 2.31
CA ASP A 73 -5.05 -9.26 1.80
C ASP A 73 -5.72 -7.88 1.98
N ASP A 74 -4.96 -6.85 2.38
CA ASP A 74 -5.48 -5.49 2.54
C ASP A 74 -5.76 -4.77 1.20
N GLY A 75 -6.26 -3.53 1.29
CA GLY A 75 -6.60 -2.72 0.12
C GLY A 75 -5.43 -2.37 -0.80
N VAL A 76 -4.18 -2.60 -0.38
CA VAL A 76 -2.95 -2.35 -1.16
C VAL A 76 -2.14 -3.61 -1.48
N GLY A 77 -2.54 -4.78 -0.97
CA GLY A 77 -1.84 -6.06 -1.15
C GLY A 77 -0.67 -6.27 -0.18
N GLY A 78 -0.68 -5.57 0.95
CA GLY A 78 0.38 -5.52 1.94
C GLY A 78 1.58 -4.66 1.56
N ASP A 79 2.28 -4.16 2.58
CA ASP A 79 3.46 -3.32 2.43
C ASP A 79 4.76 -4.11 2.59
N GLY A 80 5.78 -3.75 1.80
CA GLY A 80 7.15 -4.21 2.02
C GLY A 80 7.82 -3.58 3.25
N ALA A 81 7.21 -2.57 3.85
CA ALA A 81 7.61 -1.93 5.10
C ALA A 81 6.35 -1.63 5.91
N PHE A 82 6.13 -2.39 6.98
CA PHE A 82 4.95 -2.30 7.84
C PHE A 82 5.35 -1.85 9.25
N PHE A 83 4.38 -1.43 10.06
CA PHE A 83 4.63 -0.79 11.35
C PHE A 83 3.89 -1.45 12.49
N LEU A 84 4.49 -1.41 13.67
CA LEU A 84 3.79 -1.63 14.93
C LEU A 84 3.47 -0.25 15.53
N LEU A 85 2.18 0.07 15.59
CA LEU A 85 1.66 1.33 16.12
C LEU A 85 1.15 1.11 17.54
N LEU A 86 1.23 2.12 18.40
CA LEU A 86 0.69 2.06 19.77
C LEU A 86 -0.71 2.66 19.90
N ASP A 87 -1.20 3.27 18.83
CA ASP A 87 -2.51 3.91 18.72
C ASP A 87 -3.05 3.75 17.29
N GLN A 88 -4.18 4.38 17.00
CA GLN A 88 -4.81 4.42 15.68
C GLN A 88 -3.87 5.04 14.62
N PRO A 89 -3.87 4.54 13.37
CA PRO A 89 -3.02 5.05 12.29
C PRO A 89 -3.08 6.57 12.10
N GLU A 90 -4.26 7.17 12.30
CA GLU A 90 -4.54 8.59 12.11
C GLU A 90 -3.75 9.48 13.06
N VAL A 91 -3.43 9.00 14.27
CA VAL A 91 -2.57 9.70 15.24
C VAL A 91 -1.17 9.94 14.65
N TYR A 92 -0.72 9.05 13.77
CA TYR A 92 0.55 9.12 13.08
C TYR A 92 0.44 9.76 11.68
N GLY A 93 -0.73 10.27 11.30
CA GLY A 93 -1.00 10.80 9.96
C GLY A 93 -1.08 9.73 8.87
N LEU A 94 -1.31 8.48 9.26
CA LEU A 94 -1.49 7.35 8.32
C LEU A 94 -2.98 7.15 8.02
N PRO A 95 -3.35 6.82 6.77
CA PRO A 95 -4.73 6.48 6.44
C PRO A 95 -5.12 5.15 7.09
N PRO A 96 -6.32 5.01 7.68
CA PRO A 96 -6.71 3.79 8.40
C PRO A 96 -6.85 2.55 7.51
N ASP A 97 -7.36 2.73 6.29
CA ASP A 97 -7.62 1.67 5.32
C ASP A 97 -7.20 2.14 3.91
N PRO A 98 -5.90 2.07 3.58
CA PRO A 98 -5.42 2.49 2.26
C PRO A 98 -5.88 1.50 1.19
N VAL A 99 -6.29 2.04 0.03
CA VAL A 99 -6.71 1.23 -1.12
C VAL A 99 -5.99 1.72 -2.37
N VAL A 100 -5.53 0.79 -3.22
CA VAL A 100 -4.92 1.17 -4.48
C VAL A 100 -5.94 1.85 -5.39
N PRO A 101 -5.60 2.97 -6.06
CA PRO A 101 -6.51 3.63 -7.00
C PRO A 101 -6.99 2.72 -8.14
N THR A 102 -6.23 1.65 -8.41
CA THR A 102 -6.50 0.68 -9.47
C THR A 102 -7.51 -0.40 -9.09
N ARG A 103 -7.93 -0.49 -7.81
CA ARG A 103 -8.82 -1.55 -7.30
C ARG A 103 -10.11 -1.66 -8.11
N ASP A 104 -10.70 -0.52 -8.45
CA ASP A 104 -12.02 -0.46 -9.06
C ASP A 104 -11.97 -0.45 -10.61
N LEU A 105 -10.77 -0.52 -11.20
CA LEU A 105 -10.58 -0.50 -12.66
C LEU A 105 -11.41 -1.57 -13.41
N PRO A 106 -11.48 -2.84 -12.98
CA PRO A 106 -12.28 -3.84 -13.69
C PRO A 106 -13.77 -3.48 -13.73
N ALA A 107 -14.32 -2.94 -12.65
CA ALA A 107 -15.71 -2.48 -12.59
C ALA A 107 -15.92 -1.27 -13.52
N MET A 108 -15.01 -0.30 -13.48
CA MET A 108 -15.05 0.87 -14.38
C MET A 108 -15.04 0.44 -15.86
N TRP A 109 -14.19 -0.51 -16.24
CA TRP A 109 -14.14 -1.05 -17.61
C TRP A 109 -15.44 -1.76 -18.02
N ARG A 110 -16.06 -2.49 -17.11
CA ARG A 110 -17.37 -3.11 -17.35
C ARG A 110 -18.44 -2.05 -17.62
N TYR A 111 -18.52 -1.01 -16.78
CA TYR A 111 -19.48 0.08 -16.97
C TYR A 111 -19.23 0.86 -18.26
N ALA A 112 -17.96 1.15 -18.57
CA ALA A 112 -17.59 1.80 -19.83
C ALA A 112 -18.01 0.97 -21.05
N GLY A 113 -17.77 -0.35 -21.01
CA GLY A 113 -18.19 -1.27 -22.08
C GLY A 113 -19.71 -1.36 -22.22
N MET A 114 -20.46 -1.37 -21.11
CA MET A 114 -21.93 -1.34 -21.12
C MET A 114 -22.45 -0.03 -21.74
N ALA A 115 -21.92 1.11 -21.32
CA ALA A 115 -22.31 2.41 -21.86
C ALA A 115 -22.01 2.52 -23.36
N ALA A 116 -20.84 2.09 -23.81
CA ALA A 116 -20.47 2.06 -25.22
C ALA A 116 -21.44 1.17 -26.03
N SER A 117 -21.77 -0.01 -25.51
CA SER A 117 -22.72 -0.94 -26.16
C SER A 117 -24.12 -0.34 -26.29
N ALA A 118 -24.60 0.35 -25.24
CA ALA A 118 -25.89 1.03 -25.26
C ALA A 118 -25.93 2.15 -26.31
N LEU A 119 -24.87 2.96 -26.40
CA LEU A 119 -24.75 4.02 -27.42
C LEU A 119 -24.74 3.44 -28.84
N VAL A 120 -24.02 2.34 -29.08
CA VAL A 120 -24.01 1.65 -30.38
C VAL A 120 -25.40 1.11 -30.72
N ALA A 121 -26.08 0.44 -29.78
CA ALA A 121 -27.41 -0.09 -29.99
C ALA A 121 -28.44 1.01 -30.28
N ALA A 122 -28.37 2.14 -29.58
CA ALA A 122 -29.22 3.30 -29.82
C ALA A 122 -28.99 3.88 -31.22
N ALA A 123 -27.73 4.03 -31.64
CA ALA A 123 -27.37 4.51 -32.97
C ALA A 123 -27.91 3.57 -34.07
N VAL A 124 -27.65 2.25 -33.96
CA VAL A 124 -28.15 1.25 -34.93
C VAL A 124 -29.68 1.27 -35.00
N SER A 125 -30.36 1.34 -33.85
CA SER A 125 -31.83 1.40 -33.81
C SER A 125 -32.39 2.63 -34.51
N ALA A 126 -31.75 3.80 -34.36
CA ALA A 126 -32.16 5.02 -35.05
C ALA A 126 -31.98 4.92 -36.58
N PHE A 127 -30.90 4.29 -37.06
CA PHE A 127 -30.65 4.10 -38.50
C PHE A 127 -31.53 3.03 -39.13
N VAL A 128 -31.89 1.97 -38.40
CA VAL A 128 -32.79 0.93 -38.90
C VAL A 128 -34.25 1.41 -38.86
N GLY A 129 -34.66 2.07 -37.78
CA GLY A 129 -36.01 2.60 -37.62
C GLY A 129 -36.34 3.78 -38.55
N SER A 130 -35.35 4.50 -39.09
CA SER A 130 -35.57 5.54 -40.10
C SER A 130 -35.68 5.02 -41.54
N ARG A 131 -35.44 3.71 -41.76
CA ARG A 131 -35.55 3.05 -43.08
C ARG A 131 -36.82 2.20 -43.25
N LEU A 132 -37.61 2.04 -42.18
CA LEU A 132 -38.95 1.44 -42.19
C LEU A 132 -40.00 2.54 -42.23
#